data_AF-Q2BCD6-F1
#
_entry.id   AF-Q2BCD6-F1
#
_cell.length_a   1.000
_cell.length_b   1.000
_cell.length_c   1.000
_cell.angle_alpha   90.00
_cell.angle_beta   90.00
_cell.angle_gamma   90.00
#
_symmetry.space_group_name_H-M   'P 1'
#
loop_
_entity.id
_entity.type
_entity.pdbx_description
1 polymer ?
#
loop_
_entity_poly.entity_id
_entity_poly.type
_entity_poly.pdbx_seq_one_letter_code
_entity_poly.pdbx_strand_id
1 'polypeptide(L)'
;MLKKKKLVIGIGILAALAIMLLMDAVKISNEKRPPNPVVMVDGEKVDADLRGYTWHGETQAVKRANAASVTEVKPRSEITVQFGTKDEPESIALDTIYGTDRKKPVYTGTYTLSNKPGPITMRIKAKWEGKGQAEYTVSLDVEEESSYQELLAEEAGEYTVLAIRENDQSDLGVTEDVYQAGANRVEYRNLDTVQRIYTDLEVRQAPYFIVFSFEKPVLGTSDPGEAAEYIRTHAD
;
A
#
# COMPACT_ATOMS: atom_id res chain seq x y z
N MET A 1 8.09 -55.74 38.59
CA MET A 1 7.86 -55.09 37.26
C MET A 1 6.55 -54.31 37.15
N LEU A 2 5.43 -54.72 37.79
CA LEU A 2 4.13 -54.03 37.67
C LEU A 2 4.10 -52.55 38.12
N LYS A 3 4.85 -52.17 39.17
CA LYS A 3 4.85 -50.78 39.69
C LYS A 3 5.47 -49.77 38.70
N LYS A 4 6.52 -50.15 37.97
CA LYS A 4 7.15 -49.28 36.94
C LYS A 4 6.24 -49.08 35.72
N LYS A 5 5.51 -50.11 35.28
CA LYS A 5 4.50 -49.99 34.19
C LYS A 5 3.34 -49.07 34.58
N LYS A 6 2.82 -49.16 35.81
CA LYS A 6 1.74 -48.26 36.28
C LYS A 6 2.21 -46.81 36.41
N LEU A 7 3.47 -46.58 36.80
CA LEU A 7 4.05 -45.24 36.88
C LEU A 7 4.22 -44.59 35.50
N VAL A 8 4.70 -45.35 34.50
CA VAL A 8 4.85 -44.86 33.11
C VAL A 8 3.48 -44.55 32.49
N ILE A 9 2.46 -45.36 32.75
CA ILE A 9 1.09 -45.11 32.29
C ILE A 9 0.52 -43.85 32.96
N GLY A 10 0.74 -43.66 34.26
CA GLY A 10 0.29 -42.46 34.98
C GLY A 10 0.95 -41.16 34.48
N ILE A 11 2.25 -41.21 34.17
CA ILE A 11 2.98 -40.07 33.58
C ILE A 11 2.46 -39.76 32.17
N GLY A 12 2.19 -40.78 31.35
CA GLY A 12 1.63 -40.60 30.01
C GLY A 12 0.24 -39.94 30.02
N ILE A 13 -0.62 -40.32 30.98
CA ILE A 13 -1.95 -39.71 31.15
C ILE A 13 -1.82 -38.24 31.57
N LEU A 14 -0.93 -37.92 32.50
CA LEU A 14 -0.68 -36.54 32.94
C LEU A 14 -0.14 -35.65 31.81
N ALA A 15 0.79 -36.17 30.99
CA ALA A 15 1.31 -35.45 29.83
C ALA A 15 0.21 -35.18 28.78
N ALA A 16 -0.64 -36.17 28.48
CA ALA A 16 -1.76 -36.01 27.56
C ALA A 16 -2.78 -34.96 28.06
N LEU A 17 -3.09 -34.97 29.37
CA LEU A 17 -3.96 -33.98 30.00
C LEU A 17 -3.35 -32.56 29.94
N ALA A 18 -2.05 -32.42 30.19
CA ALA A 18 -1.36 -31.14 30.08
C ALA A 18 -1.39 -30.60 28.64
N ILE A 19 -1.18 -31.47 27.64
CA ILE A 19 -1.28 -31.10 26.22
C ILE A 19 -2.71 -30.66 25.87
N MET A 20 -3.74 -31.40 26.30
CA MET A 20 -5.14 -31.00 26.08
C MET A 20 -5.45 -29.64 26.71
N LEU A 21 -5.04 -29.41 27.97
CA LEU A 21 -5.24 -28.12 28.64
C LEU A 21 -4.54 -26.97 27.93
N LEU A 22 -3.33 -27.20 27.40
CA LEU A 22 -2.62 -26.21 26.59
C LEU A 22 -3.34 -25.92 25.28
N MET A 23 -3.85 -26.95 24.59
CA MET A 23 -4.61 -26.78 23.34
C MET A 23 -5.94 -26.03 23.59
N ASP A 24 -6.65 -26.36 24.67
CA ASP A 24 -7.88 -25.64 25.06
C ASP A 24 -7.59 -24.18 25.42
N ALA A 25 -6.50 -23.91 26.15
CA ALA A 25 -6.10 -22.55 26.47
C ALA A 25 -5.75 -21.73 25.20
N VAL A 26 -5.04 -22.33 24.24
CA VAL A 26 -4.74 -21.71 22.94
C VAL A 26 -6.03 -21.44 22.15
N LYS A 27 -6.95 -22.42 22.11
CA LYS A 27 -8.23 -22.28 21.41
C LYS A 27 -9.09 -21.17 22.02
N ILE A 28 -9.23 -21.15 23.34
CA ILE A 28 -9.96 -20.11 24.07
C ILE A 28 -9.31 -18.73 23.86
N SER A 29 -7.98 -18.66 23.84
CA SER A 29 -7.30 -17.39 23.57
C SER A 29 -7.55 -16.87 22.16
N ASN A 30 -7.65 -17.77 21.17
CA ASN A 30 -7.98 -17.42 19.79
C ASN A 30 -9.45 -16.99 19.65
N GLU A 31 -10.37 -17.58 20.42
CA GLU A 31 -11.78 -17.17 20.42
C GLU A 31 -11.99 -15.78 21.06
N LYS A 32 -11.14 -15.40 22.03
CA LYS A 32 -11.21 -14.11 22.74
C LYS A 32 -10.67 -12.92 21.95
N ARG A 33 -10.04 -13.13 20.80
CA ARG A 33 -9.47 -12.07 19.96
C ARG A 33 -10.00 -12.18 18.54
N PRO A 34 -10.04 -11.06 17.79
CA PRO A 34 -10.37 -11.14 16.38
C PRO A 34 -9.30 -11.97 15.62
N PRO A 35 -9.70 -12.69 14.56
CA PRO A 35 -8.78 -13.45 13.71
C PRO A 35 -7.69 -12.55 13.11
N ASN A 36 -6.46 -13.04 12.96
CA ASN A 36 -5.42 -12.28 12.24
C ASN A 36 -5.56 -12.48 10.73
N PRO A 37 -5.40 -11.44 9.90
CA PRO A 37 -5.32 -11.61 8.46
C PRO A 37 -4.00 -12.28 8.06
N VAL A 38 -4.03 -12.96 6.91
CA VAL A 38 -2.85 -13.25 6.11
C VAL A 38 -2.74 -12.13 5.08
N VAL A 39 -1.65 -11.37 5.14
CA VAL A 39 -1.35 -10.33 4.16
C VAL A 39 -0.21 -10.80 3.28
N MET A 40 -0.43 -10.71 1.98
CA MET A 40 0.55 -11.03 0.95
C MET A 40 0.87 -9.77 0.16
N VAL A 41 2.16 -9.53 -0.12
CA VAL A 41 2.63 -8.50 -1.05
C VAL A 41 3.45 -9.20 -2.12
N ASP A 42 3.03 -9.11 -3.38
CA ASP A 42 3.66 -9.82 -4.52
C ASP A 42 3.91 -11.33 -4.28
N GLY A 43 3.03 -11.97 -3.50
CA GLY A 43 3.13 -13.39 -3.16
C GLY A 43 4.05 -13.70 -1.97
N GLU A 44 4.62 -12.70 -1.31
CA GLU A 44 5.35 -12.85 -0.05
C GLU A 44 4.49 -12.47 1.15
N LYS A 45 4.57 -13.26 2.23
CA LYS A 45 3.78 -13.00 3.43
C LYS A 45 4.42 -11.89 4.26
N VAL A 46 3.64 -10.88 4.60
CA VAL A 46 4.04 -9.78 5.51
C VAL A 46 3.24 -9.81 6.80
N ASP A 47 3.85 -9.34 7.88
CA ASP A 47 3.21 -9.29 9.19
C ASP A 47 2.22 -8.11 9.29
N ALA A 48 1.05 -8.38 9.87
CA ALA A 48 0.04 -7.38 10.16
C ALA A 48 -0.11 -7.19 11.67
N ASP A 49 0.04 -5.96 12.12
CA ASP A 49 -0.08 -5.60 13.53
C ASP A 49 -1.51 -5.24 13.90
N LEU A 50 -2.09 -5.95 14.85
CA LEU A 50 -3.37 -5.58 15.46
C LEU A 50 -3.21 -4.29 16.29
N ARG A 51 -3.93 -3.23 15.91
CA ARG A 51 -3.91 -1.92 16.59
C ARG A 51 -5.02 -1.75 17.59
N GLY A 52 -6.18 -2.30 17.31
CA GLY A 52 -7.33 -2.21 18.20
C GLY A 52 -8.52 -2.98 17.66
N TYR A 53 -9.45 -3.31 18.55
CA TYR A 53 -10.64 -4.05 18.17
C TYR A 53 -11.78 -3.84 19.16
N THR A 54 -12.99 -4.09 18.65
CA THR A 54 -14.17 -4.41 19.45
C THR A 54 -14.55 -5.84 19.11
N TRP A 55 -14.55 -6.73 20.09
CA TRP A 55 -14.81 -8.17 19.87
C TRP A 55 -15.70 -8.71 20.98
N HIS A 56 -16.82 -9.32 20.60
CA HIS A 56 -17.85 -9.83 21.51
C HIS A 56 -18.29 -8.81 22.58
N GLY A 57 -18.36 -7.52 22.20
CA GLY A 57 -18.77 -6.42 23.09
C GLY A 57 -17.64 -5.81 23.93
N GLU A 58 -16.43 -6.39 23.92
CA GLU A 58 -15.26 -5.83 24.59
C GLU A 58 -14.43 -4.98 23.62
N THR A 59 -14.08 -3.76 24.02
CA THR A 59 -13.19 -2.90 23.23
C THR A 59 -11.79 -2.87 23.86
N GLN A 60 -10.78 -3.18 23.06
CA GLN A 60 -9.38 -3.12 23.47
C GLN A 60 -8.56 -2.32 22.45
N ALA A 61 -7.82 -1.33 22.96
CA ALA A 61 -6.75 -0.68 22.21
C ALA A 61 -5.42 -1.37 22.53
N VAL A 62 -4.65 -1.73 21.51
CA VAL A 62 -3.36 -2.40 21.70
C VAL A 62 -2.30 -1.32 21.96
N LYS A 63 -1.90 -1.16 23.23
CA LYS A 63 -1.00 -0.07 23.69
C LYS A 63 0.45 -0.18 23.20
N ARG A 64 0.87 -1.35 22.74
CA ARG A 64 2.16 -1.57 22.05
C ARG A 64 1.88 -2.52 20.90
N ALA A 65 1.82 -1.98 19.69
CA ALA A 65 2.19 -2.80 18.55
C ALA A 65 3.66 -3.21 18.75
N ASN A 66 4.02 -4.42 18.33
CA ASN A 66 5.44 -4.72 18.15
C ASN A 66 6.02 -3.69 17.18
N ALA A 67 7.33 -3.44 17.23
CA ALA A 67 7.94 -2.60 16.20
C ALA A 67 7.62 -3.28 14.86
N ALA A 68 6.76 -2.65 14.06
CA ALA A 68 6.35 -3.19 12.77
C ALA A 68 7.63 -3.39 11.96
N SER A 69 7.88 -4.62 11.52
CA SER A 69 8.91 -4.84 10.51
C SER A 69 8.48 -4.09 9.26
N VAL A 70 9.24 -3.05 8.92
CA VAL A 70 9.05 -2.37 7.65
C VAL A 70 9.49 -3.33 6.56
N THR A 71 8.58 -3.63 5.64
CA THR A 71 8.88 -4.48 4.48
C THR A 71 9.15 -3.59 3.28
N GLU A 72 10.33 -3.71 2.69
CA GLU A 72 10.67 -3.05 1.43
C GLU A 72 9.92 -3.73 0.28
N VAL A 73 9.28 -2.94 -0.57
CA VAL A 73 8.38 -3.43 -1.63
C VAL A 73 8.57 -2.64 -2.91
N LYS A 74 8.26 -3.27 -4.03
CA LYS A 74 8.35 -2.61 -5.33
C LYS A 74 7.22 -1.60 -5.51
N PRO A 75 7.42 -0.60 -6.39
CA PRO A 75 6.32 0.25 -6.82
C PRO A 75 5.20 -0.59 -7.43
N ARG A 76 3.95 -0.22 -7.15
CA ARG A 76 2.75 -0.90 -7.68
C ARG A 76 2.62 -2.38 -7.32
N SER A 77 3.29 -2.85 -6.27
CA SER A 77 3.07 -4.20 -5.75
C SER A 77 1.58 -4.45 -5.44
N GLU A 78 1.12 -5.66 -5.73
CA GLU A 78 -0.23 -6.10 -5.40
C GLU A 78 -0.28 -6.62 -3.98
N ILE A 79 -1.20 -6.08 -3.19
CA ILE A 79 -1.48 -6.52 -1.84
C ILE A 79 -2.76 -7.33 -1.82
N THR A 80 -2.70 -8.50 -1.20
CA THR A 80 -3.87 -9.34 -0.93
C THR A 80 -4.02 -9.58 0.57
N VAL A 81 -5.21 -9.33 1.09
CA VAL A 81 -5.61 -9.54 2.48
C VAL A 81 -6.67 -10.62 2.52
N GLN A 82 -6.38 -11.69 3.25
CA GLN A 82 -7.30 -12.82 3.42
C GLN A 82 -7.46 -13.16 4.89
N PHE A 83 -8.64 -13.63 5.25
CA PHE A 83 -8.91 -14.26 6.53
C PHE A 83 -9.22 -15.74 6.30
N GLY A 84 -9.05 -16.58 7.33
CA GLY A 84 -9.41 -17.99 7.23
C GLY A 84 -10.88 -18.16 6.87
N THR A 85 -11.24 -19.19 6.10
CA THR A 85 -12.61 -19.39 5.58
C THR A 85 -13.70 -19.52 6.65
N LYS A 86 -13.36 -19.95 7.87
CA LYS A 86 -14.30 -20.00 9.01
C LYS A 86 -14.45 -18.67 9.75
N ASP A 87 -13.55 -17.74 9.45
CA ASP A 87 -13.28 -16.50 10.14
C ASP A 87 -13.32 -15.31 9.17
N GLU A 88 -14.02 -15.46 8.05
CA GLU A 88 -14.12 -14.44 7.01
C GLU A 88 -14.98 -13.27 7.51
N PRO A 89 -14.48 -12.02 7.42
CA PRO A 89 -15.26 -10.84 7.76
C PRO A 89 -16.33 -10.57 6.70
N GLU A 90 -17.42 -9.93 7.12
CA GLU A 90 -18.48 -9.41 6.23
C GLU A 90 -17.95 -8.28 5.34
N SER A 91 -16.99 -7.50 5.85
CA SER A 91 -16.35 -6.44 5.08
C SER A 91 -14.90 -6.25 5.47
N ILE A 92 -14.09 -5.97 4.45
CA ILE A 92 -12.70 -5.54 4.55
C ILE A 92 -12.61 -4.16 3.90
N ALA A 93 -12.05 -3.19 4.61
CA ALA A 93 -11.74 -1.88 4.08
C ALA A 93 -10.24 -1.64 4.22
N LEU A 94 -9.59 -1.32 3.09
CA LEU A 94 -8.17 -1.07 2.97
C LEU A 94 -7.95 0.43 2.73
N ASP A 95 -7.09 1.08 3.52
CA ASP A 95 -6.65 2.45 3.24
C ASP A 95 -5.15 2.62 3.46
N THR A 96 -4.53 3.45 2.64
CA THR A 96 -3.10 3.74 2.69
C THR A 96 -2.82 5.15 3.18
N ILE A 97 -1.74 5.29 3.94
CA ILE A 97 -1.27 6.54 4.54
C ILE A 97 0.16 6.78 4.08
N TYR A 98 0.36 7.82 3.25
CA TYR A 98 1.66 8.31 2.78
C TYR A 98 1.98 9.62 3.52
N GLY A 99 2.75 9.57 4.61
CA GLY A 99 2.96 10.74 5.46
C GLY A 99 1.63 11.29 6.02
N THR A 100 1.22 12.47 5.59
CA THR A 100 -0.09 13.08 5.94
C THR A 100 -1.21 12.75 4.97
N ASP A 101 -0.88 12.24 3.79
CA ASP A 101 -1.85 11.95 2.73
C ASP A 101 -2.52 10.62 3.01
N ARG A 102 -3.85 10.63 3.10
CA ARG A 102 -4.65 9.44 3.32
C ARG A 102 -5.60 9.22 2.15
N LYS A 103 -5.38 8.13 1.42
CA LYS A 103 -6.28 7.75 0.32
C LYS A 103 -7.61 7.24 0.90
N LYS A 104 -8.68 7.35 0.10
CA LYS A 104 -10.01 6.84 0.49
C LYS A 104 -9.96 5.32 0.67
N PRO A 105 -10.72 4.76 1.63
CA PRO A 105 -10.76 3.32 1.80
C PRO A 105 -11.41 2.64 0.60
N VAL A 106 -10.84 1.50 0.20
CA VAL A 106 -11.40 0.60 -0.81
C VAL A 106 -11.95 -0.64 -0.10
N TYR A 107 -13.19 -1.03 -0.44
CA TYR A 107 -13.88 -2.15 0.20
C TYR A 107 -13.64 -3.45 -0.58
N THR A 108 -12.49 -4.06 -0.34
CA THR A 108 -11.99 -5.22 -1.08
C THR A 108 -10.91 -5.93 -0.26
N GLY A 109 -10.57 -7.17 -0.65
CA GLY A 109 -9.41 -7.89 -0.12
C GLY A 109 -8.11 -7.57 -0.87
N THR A 110 -8.15 -6.83 -1.97
CA THR A 110 -6.97 -6.56 -2.83
C THR A 110 -6.70 -5.07 -2.99
N TYR A 111 -5.43 -4.66 -3.05
CA TYR A 111 -5.04 -3.27 -3.23
C TYR A 111 -3.71 -3.17 -3.96
N THR A 112 -3.65 -2.37 -5.03
CA THR A 112 -2.40 -2.07 -5.74
C THR A 112 -1.79 -0.81 -5.15
N LEU A 113 -0.53 -0.87 -4.73
CA LEU A 113 0.20 0.31 -4.25
C LEU A 113 0.31 1.37 -5.36
N SER A 114 0.48 2.63 -4.97
CA SER A 114 0.82 3.64 -5.95
C SER A 114 2.30 3.57 -6.31
N ASN A 115 2.69 4.34 -7.30
CA ASN A 115 4.09 4.48 -7.69
C ASN A 115 4.86 5.46 -6.79
N LYS A 116 4.31 5.93 -5.67
CA LYS A 116 4.96 6.95 -4.83
C LYS A 116 6.01 6.27 -3.93
N PRO A 117 7.30 6.64 -4.02
CA PRO A 117 8.33 6.03 -3.19
C PRO A 117 8.21 6.45 -1.72
N GLY A 118 8.82 5.65 -0.85
CA GLY A 118 8.97 5.92 0.57
C GLY A 118 7.96 5.22 1.48
N PRO A 119 7.93 5.60 2.78
CA PRO A 119 7.23 4.84 3.80
C PRO A 119 5.72 5.00 3.68
N ILE A 120 5.03 3.86 3.75
CA ILE A 120 3.58 3.76 3.69
C ILE A 120 3.06 2.89 4.83
N THR A 121 1.96 3.31 5.44
CA THR A 121 1.18 2.44 6.33
C THR A 121 -0.12 2.05 5.64
N MET A 122 -0.27 0.76 5.35
CA MET A 122 -1.57 0.21 4.97
C MET A 122 -2.35 -0.12 6.24
N ARG A 123 -3.61 0.29 6.28
CA ARG A 123 -4.53 -0.04 7.36
C ARG A 123 -5.64 -0.94 6.82
N ILE A 124 -5.90 -2.00 7.57
CA ILE A 124 -6.88 -3.02 7.27
C ILE A 124 -7.96 -2.94 8.34
N LYS A 125 -9.19 -2.65 7.95
CA LYS A 125 -10.35 -2.69 8.84
C LYS A 125 -11.23 -3.86 8.45
N ALA A 126 -11.43 -4.78 9.37
CA ALA A 126 -12.26 -5.95 9.17
C ALA A 126 -13.45 -5.91 10.14
N LYS A 127 -14.63 -6.27 9.64
CA LYS A 127 -15.87 -6.32 10.43
C LYS A 127 -16.55 -7.67 10.25
N TRP A 128 -16.95 -8.28 11.36
CA TRP A 128 -17.66 -9.55 11.43
C TRP A 128 -19.05 -9.34 11.99
N GLU A 129 -20.06 -9.81 11.26
CA GLU A 129 -21.46 -9.72 11.65
C GLU A 129 -21.68 -10.32 13.06
N GLY A 130 -22.29 -9.53 13.95
CA GLY A 130 -22.60 -9.95 15.32
C GLY A 130 -21.40 -10.22 16.25
N LYS A 131 -20.16 -10.20 15.75
CA LYS A 131 -18.94 -10.46 16.56
C LYS A 131 -18.16 -9.19 16.87
N GLY A 132 -18.02 -8.28 15.90
CA GLY A 132 -17.32 -7.00 16.11
C GLY A 132 -16.43 -6.59 14.95
N GLN A 133 -15.38 -5.81 15.23
CA GLN A 133 -14.47 -5.24 14.25
C GLN A 133 -13.05 -5.15 14.77
N ALA A 134 -12.07 -5.16 13.87
CA ALA A 134 -10.67 -5.03 14.21
C ALA A 134 -9.92 -4.17 13.18
N GLU A 135 -8.88 -3.50 13.65
CA GLU A 135 -7.98 -2.68 12.85
C GLU A 135 -6.57 -3.26 12.93
N TYR A 136 -5.99 -3.52 11.77
CA TYR A 136 -4.62 -3.96 11.59
C TYR A 136 -3.84 -2.96 10.75
N THR A 137 -2.53 -2.96 10.88
CA THR A 137 -1.64 -2.16 10.03
C THR A 137 -0.50 -2.99 9.50
N VAL A 138 -0.06 -2.66 8.29
CA VAL A 138 1.16 -3.17 7.68
C VAL A 138 2.02 -1.95 7.34
N SER A 139 3.29 -1.99 7.73
CA SER A 139 4.27 -0.95 7.42
C SER A 139 5.13 -1.41 6.26
N LEU A 140 5.10 -0.66 5.17
CA LEU A 140 5.88 -0.94 3.97
C LEU A 140 6.75 0.28 3.64
N ASP A 141 7.79 0.06 2.85
CA ASP A 141 8.63 1.11 2.26
C ASP A 141 8.74 0.85 0.77
N VAL A 142 8.17 1.76 -0.04
CA VAL A 142 8.16 1.60 -1.50
C VAL A 142 9.51 2.04 -2.05
N GLU A 143 10.17 1.14 -2.77
CA GLU A 143 11.47 1.43 -3.40
C GLU A 143 11.38 2.64 -4.35
N GLU A 144 12.46 3.41 -4.38
CA GLU A 144 12.67 4.47 -5.37
C GLU A 144 13.52 3.90 -6.52
N GLU A 145 12.85 3.49 -7.60
CA GLU A 145 13.51 2.98 -8.81
C GLU A 145 13.99 4.11 -9.74
N SER A 146 13.37 5.28 -9.63
CA SER A 146 13.79 6.51 -10.31
C SER A 146 13.31 7.75 -9.55
N SER A 147 14.07 8.83 -9.62
CA SER A 147 13.73 10.11 -8.99
C SER A 147 12.40 10.70 -9.47
N TYR A 148 12.01 10.42 -10.72
CA TYR A 148 10.75 10.88 -11.31
C TYR A 148 9.59 9.86 -11.18
N GLN A 149 9.77 8.78 -10.43
CA GLN A 149 8.78 7.69 -10.32
C GLN A 149 7.37 8.17 -9.97
N GLU A 150 7.25 9.17 -9.08
CA GLU A 150 5.97 9.78 -8.69
C GLU A 150 5.27 10.55 -9.83
N LEU A 151 5.99 10.87 -10.91
CA LEU A 151 5.44 11.53 -12.11
C LEU A 151 4.88 10.53 -13.12
N LEU A 152 5.13 9.23 -12.98
CA LEU A 152 4.51 8.22 -13.84
C LEU A 152 2.99 8.20 -13.62
N ALA A 153 2.23 7.89 -14.67
CA ALA A 153 0.77 7.85 -14.59
C ALA A 153 0.29 6.77 -13.58
N GLU A 154 -0.83 7.01 -12.88
CA GLU A 154 -1.35 6.05 -11.91
C GLU A 154 -1.90 4.79 -12.61
N GLU A 155 -2.53 4.93 -13.79
CA GLU A 155 -3.14 3.84 -14.55
C GLU A 155 -2.57 3.68 -15.97
N ALA A 156 -2.71 2.48 -16.54
CA ALA A 156 -2.34 2.21 -17.93
C ALA A 156 -3.29 2.94 -18.89
N GLY A 157 -2.74 3.61 -19.91
CA GLY A 157 -3.49 4.46 -20.84
C GLY A 157 -3.60 5.92 -20.39
N GLU A 158 -3.28 6.23 -19.13
CA GLU A 158 -3.19 7.60 -18.64
C GLU A 158 -1.80 8.21 -18.86
N TYR A 159 -1.76 9.54 -18.78
CA TYR A 159 -0.54 10.32 -18.90
C TYR A 159 -0.42 11.37 -17.80
N THR A 160 0.81 11.69 -17.44
CA THR A 160 1.16 12.86 -16.63
C THR A 160 2.10 13.75 -17.41
N VAL A 161 1.92 15.07 -17.33
CA VAL A 161 2.79 16.06 -17.95
C VAL A 161 3.52 16.87 -16.88
N LEU A 162 4.84 16.80 -16.90
CA LEU A 162 5.70 17.76 -16.20
C LEU A 162 5.94 18.96 -17.11
N ALA A 163 5.55 20.14 -16.63
CA ALA A 163 5.78 21.41 -17.31
C ALA A 163 6.79 22.26 -16.52
N ILE A 164 7.89 22.63 -17.17
CA ILE A 164 9.00 23.38 -16.58
C ILE A 164 9.00 24.79 -17.20
N ARG A 165 8.88 25.83 -16.37
CA ARG A 165 8.83 27.23 -16.81
C ARG A 165 10.14 27.97 -16.58
N GLU A 166 10.33 29.00 -17.39
CA GLU A 166 11.15 30.16 -17.02
C GLU A 166 10.34 31.12 -16.13
N ASN A 167 11.01 31.81 -15.21
CA ASN A 167 10.36 32.63 -14.17
C ASN A 167 9.55 33.82 -14.70
N ASP A 168 9.72 34.20 -15.96
CA ASP A 168 9.16 35.40 -16.60
C ASP A 168 7.98 35.13 -17.55
N GLN A 169 7.63 33.87 -17.82
CA GLN A 169 6.50 33.53 -18.68
C GLN A 169 5.17 33.39 -17.91
N SER A 170 4.17 34.21 -18.29
CA SER A 170 2.83 34.19 -17.70
C SER A 170 1.92 33.08 -18.21
N ASP A 171 2.18 32.57 -19.42
CA ASP A 171 1.42 31.49 -20.04
C ASP A 171 2.38 30.60 -20.83
N LEU A 172 2.34 29.29 -20.56
CA LEU A 172 3.18 28.29 -21.22
C LEU A 172 2.53 27.75 -22.50
N GLY A 173 1.25 28.04 -22.74
CA GLY A 173 0.53 27.39 -23.83
C GLY A 173 0.41 25.87 -23.67
N VAL A 174 0.60 25.30 -22.47
CA VAL A 174 0.01 23.98 -22.15
C VAL A 174 -1.48 24.24 -22.15
N THR A 175 -2.04 24.17 -23.34
CA THR A 175 -3.42 24.54 -23.61
C THR A 175 -4.32 23.70 -22.71
N GLU A 176 -5.51 24.23 -22.44
CA GLU A 176 -6.66 23.47 -21.94
C GLU A 176 -6.77 22.09 -22.63
N ASP A 177 -6.25 21.96 -23.84
CA ASP A 177 -6.05 20.73 -24.59
C ASP A 177 -5.38 19.57 -23.85
N VAL A 178 -4.31 19.81 -23.07
CA VAL A 178 -3.69 18.73 -22.27
C VAL A 178 -4.64 18.26 -21.17
N TYR A 179 -5.44 19.19 -20.64
CA TYR A 179 -6.50 18.91 -19.68
C TYR A 179 -7.64 18.12 -20.33
N GLN A 180 -8.05 18.51 -21.53
CA GLN A 180 -9.07 17.82 -22.32
C GLN A 180 -8.59 16.44 -22.80
N ALA A 181 -7.28 16.26 -22.96
CA ALA A 181 -6.67 14.98 -23.30
C ALA A 181 -6.52 14.04 -22.08
N GLY A 182 -6.97 14.46 -20.88
CA GLY A 182 -7.08 13.59 -19.70
C GLY A 182 -5.80 13.42 -18.89
N ALA A 183 -4.77 14.24 -19.13
CA ALA A 183 -3.49 14.09 -18.44
C ALA A 183 -3.44 14.83 -17.09
N ASN A 184 -2.82 14.19 -16.10
CA ASN A 184 -2.42 14.85 -14.86
C ASN A 184 -1.28 15.86 -15.13
N ARG A 185 -1.20 16.94 -14.33
CA ARG A 185 -0.21 17.99 -14.55
C ARG A 185 0.58 18.32 -13.30
N VAL A 186 1.90 18.34 -13.47
CA VAL A 186 2.85 18.84 -12.48
C VAL A 186 3.61 20.03 -13.08
N GLU A 187 3.68 21.14 -12.36
CA GLU A 187 4.31 22.37 -12.86
C GLU A 187 5.41 22.85 -11.93
N TYR A 188 6.58 23.14 -12.50
CA TYR A 188 7.66 23.82 -11.82
C TYR A 188 8.01 25.12 -12.53
N ARG A 189 8.27 26.18 -11.75
CA ARG A 189 8.69 27.49 -12.27
C ARG A 189 10.19 27.68 -12.34
N ASN A 190 10.95 26.63 -12.02
CA ASN A 190 12.38 26.71 -11.83
C ASN A 190 13.04 25.41 -12.30
N LEU A 191 13.83 25.51 -13.36
CA LEU A 191 14.65 24.43 -13.90
C LEU A 191 15.58 23.82 -12.83
N ASP A 192 16.22 24.65 -12.00
CA ASP A 192 17.14 24.19 -10.96
C ASP A 192 16.43 23.30 -9.93
N THR A 193 15.15 23.57 -9.67
CA THR A 193 14.35 22.75 -8.74
C THR A 193 14.07 21.39 -9.35
N VAL A 194 13.72 21.34 -10.64
CA VAL A 194 13.50 20.08 -11.36
C VAL A 194 14.77 19.26 -11.43
N GLN A 195 15.90 19.86 -11.82
CA GLN A 195 17.20 19.16 -11.90
C GLN A 195 17.68 18.64 -10.54
N ARG A 196 17.29 19.27 -9.45
CA ARG A 196 17.64 18.83 -8.09
C ARG A 196 16.74 17.70 -7.57
N ILE A 197 15.45 17.74 -7.87
CA ILE A 197 14.48 16.75 -7.39
C ILE A 197 14.51 15.50 -8.27
N TYR A 198 14.53 15.70 -9.59
CA TYR A 198 14.41 14.66 -10.59
C TYR A 198 15.76 14.46 -11.31
N THR A 199 16.75 13.93 -10.58
CA THR A 199 18.14 13.82 -11.05
C THR A 199 18.33 12.88 -12.24
N ASP A 200 17.39 11.96 -12.45
CA ASP A 200 17.44 11.00 -13.58
C ASP A 200 16.80 11.57 -14.86
N LEU A 201 16.20 12.77 -14.79
CA LEU A 201 15.69 13.46 -15.96
C LEU A 201 16.79 14.31 -16.60
N GLU A 202 17.05 14.10 -17.90
CA GLU A 202 18.04 14.88 -18.66
C GLU A 202 17.52 16.26 -19.12
N VAL A 203 16.87 17.02 -18.24
CA VAL A 203 16.35 18.36 -18.59
C VAL A 203 17.47 19.39 -18.50
N ARG A 204 17.73 20.12 -19.59
CA ARG A 204 18.81 21.12 -19.67
C ARG A 204 18.34 22.53 -19.98
N GLN A 205 17.06 22.73 -20.25
CA GLN A 205 16.49 24.01 -20.64
C GLN A 205 15.07 24.15 -20.12
N ALA A 206 14.59 25.40 -20.10
CA ALA A 206 13.18 25.73 -19.94
C ALA A 206 12.81 26.75 -21.05
N PRO A 207 11.55 26.82 -21.50
CA PRO A 207 10.46 25.92 -21.15
C PRO A 207 10.70 24.50 -21.69
N TYR A 208 10.22 23.51 -20.95
CA TYR A 208 10.34 22.10 -21.32
C TYR A 208 9.18 21.28 -20.75
N PHE A 209 8.74 20.31 -21.54
CA PHE A 209 7.62 19.43 -21.25
C PHE A 209 8.06 18.00 -21.33
N ILE A 210 7.63 17.20 -20.37
CA ILE A 210 7.86 15.75 -20.39
C ILE A 210 6.52 15.07 -20.19
N VAL A 211 6.17 14.18 -21.11
CA VAL A 211 5.00 13.31 -21.01
C VAL A 211 5.46 11.98 -20.43
N PHE A 212 4.83 11.58 -19.33
CA PHE A 212 5.05 10.32 -18.65
C PHE A 212 3.87 9.41 -18.92
N SER A 213 4.16 8.20 -19.39
CA SER A 213 3.20 7.10 -19.41
C SER A 213 3.15 6.41 -18.05
N PHE A 214 2.37 5.34 -17.96
CA PHE A 214 2.43 4.42 -16.83
C PHE A 214 3.85 3.85 -16.60
N GLU A 215 4.63 3.54 -17.63
CA GLU A 215 5.91 2.85 -17.42
C GLU A 215 7.12 3.78 -17.35
N LYS A 216 7.12 4.85 -18.15
CA LYS A 216 8.32 5.68 -18.38
C LYS A 216 8.00 7.03 -19.02
N PRO A 217 8.99 7.95 -19.09
CA PRO A 217 8.92 9.12 -19.97
C PRO A 217 8.81 8.66 -21.42
N VAL A 218 7.90 9.26 -22.18
CA VAL A 218 7.62 8.90 -23.58
C VAL A 218 7.85 10.04 -24.56
N LEU A 219 7.83 11.29 -24.09
CA LEU A 219 8.13 12.46 -24.88
C LEU A 219 8.84 13.51 -24.02
N GLY A 220 9.87 14.16 -24.58
CA GLY A 220 10.47 15.36 -24.04
C GLY A 220 10.55 16.42 -25.14
N THR A 221 9.93 17.58 -24.93
CA THR A 221 9.84 18.63 -25.95
C THR A 221 9.83 20.03 -25.35
N SER A 222 10.26 21.03 -26.12
CA SER A 222 10.06 22.44 -25.79
C SER A 222 8.77 23.02 -26.40
N ASP A 223 8.08 22.26 -27.26
CA ASP A 223 6.82 22.67 -27.89
C ASP A 223 5.62 22.07 -27.13
N PRO A 224 4.79 22.89 -26.47
CA PRO A 224 3.61 22.40 -25.76
C PRO A 224 2.56 21.78 -26.71
N GLY A 225 2.52 22.20 -27.98
CA GLY A 225 1.60 21.65 -28.98
C GLY A 225 1.93 20.19 -29.32
N GLU A 226 3.21 19.86 -29.40
CA GLU A 226 3.69 18.49 -29.61
C GLU A 226 3.33 17.58 -28.42
N ALA A 227 3.48 18.09 -27.19
CA ALA A 227 3.04 17.36 -26.00
C ALA A 227 1.52 17.09 -25.99
N ALA A 228 0.71 18.08 -26.35
CA ALA A 228 -0.74 17.92 -26.44
C ALA A 228 -1.15 16.97 -27.57
N GLU A 229 -0.52 17.05 -28.74
CA GLU A 229 -0.79 16.14 -29.86
C GLU A 229 -0.42 14.70 -29.53
N TYR A 230 0.69 14.47 -28.83
CA TYR A 230 1.08 13.13 -28.38
C TYR A 230 -0.02 12.48 -27.54
N ILE A 231 -0.53 13.19 -26.53
CA ILE A 231 -1.55 12.65 -25.63
C ILE A 231 -2.84 12.37 -26.41
N ARG A 232 -3.29 13.29 -27.28
CA ARG A 232 -4.51 13.08 -28.08
C ARG A 232 -4.45 11.88 -29.03
N THR A 233 -3.26 11.52 -29.50
CA THR A 233 -3.08 10.45 -30.49
C THR A 233 -2.79 9.09 -29.83
N HIS A 234 -2.41 9.07 -28.55
CA HIS A 234 -1.99 7.88 -27.83
C HIS A 234 -2.78 7.61 -26.53
N ALA A 235 -3.70 8.48 -26.14
CA ALA A 235 -4.72 8.19 -25.13
C ALA A 235 -5.87 7.43 -25.77
N ASP A 236 -6.30 6.35 -25.13
CA ASP A 236 -7.41 5.50 -25.56
C ASP A 236 -8.79 6.11 -25.26
#